data_AF-A0A3M8AZY7-F1
#
_entry.id   AF-A0A3M8AZY7-F1
#
_cell.length_a   1.000
_cell.length_b   1.000
_cell.length_c   1.000
_cell.angle_alpha   90.00
_cell.angle_beta   90.00
_cell.angle_gamma   90.00
#
_symmetry.space_group_name_H-M   'P 1'
#
loop_
_entity.id
_entity.type
_entity.pdbx_description
1 polymer ?
#
loop_
_entity_poly.entity_id
_entity_poly.type
_entity_poly.pdbx_seq_one_letter_code
_entity_poly.pdbx_strand_id
1 'polypeptide(L)'
;MTRIALFLCLLTLFTFSYVLTDDSSPTALEAIESMREEIGTVFHEASTDKGTLFFLVREDSQIIDAEFAKKTILGWKWGNGGSHTIPAVSEVPLPDSAFSTQYIANGKENPFDSPFPMLFGVILDPEVDSLMVVSEKTGKALQAEIIDNELFPFRLWYAQLPVKQGEMFSITAFGKDGETVVSEKQIS
;
A
#
# COMPACT_ATOMS: atom_id res chain seq x y z
N MET A 1 14.31 -50.91 3.93
CA MET A 1 14.35 -50.20 2.63
C MET A 1 12.96 -49.80 2.13
N THR A 2 11.93 -50.66 2.21
CA THR A 2 10.57 -50.39 1.72
C THR A 2 9.84 -49.22 2.40
N ARG A 3 10.00 -49.01 3.71
CA ARG A 3 9.35 -47.89 4.44
C ARG A 3 9.91 -46.51 4.08
N ILE A 4 11.21 -46.42 3.80
CA ILE A 4 11.88 -45.18 3.39
C ILE A 4 11.46 -44.81 1.97
N ALA A 5 11.40 -45.80 1.06
CA ALA A 5 10.93 -45.58 -0.31
C ALA A 5 9.46 -45.15 -0.35
N LEU A 6 8.59 -45.74 0.49
CA LEU A 6 7.18 -45.32 0.59
C LEU A 6 7.04 -43.89 1.12
N PHE A 7 7.81 -43.52 2.14
CA PHE A 7 7.82 -42.17 2.69
C PHE A 7 8.28 -41.14 1.65
N LEU A 8 9.34 -41.43 0.90
CA LEU A 8 9.82 -40.57 -0.18
C LEU A 8 8.77 -40.43 -1.29
N CYS A 9 8.10 -41.52 -1.67
CA CYS A 9 7.05 -41.50 -2.69
C CYS A 9 5.85 -40.63 -2.26
N LEU A 10 5.41 -40.74 -1.00
CA LEU A 10 4.36 -39.89 -0.44
C LEU A 10 4.79 -38.42 -0.36
N LEU A 11 6.04 -38.16 0.01
CA LEU A 11 6.59 -36.80 0.03
C LEU A 11 6.58 -36.20 -1.39
N THR A 12 6.99 -36.95 -2.41
CA THR A 12 6.96 -36.49 -3.80
C THR A 12 5.56 -36.26 -4.32
N LEU A 13 4.59 -37.12 -3.95
CA LEU A 13 3.18 -36.92 -4.34
C LEU A 13 2.60 -35.67 -3.66
N PHE A 14 2.95 -35.44 -2.39
CA PHE A 14 2.50 -34.27 -1.65
C PHE A 14 3.09 -32.98 -2.21
N THR A 15 4.40 -32.93 -2.49
CA THR A 15 5.02 -31.75 -3.10
C THR A 15 4.52 -31.51 -4.52
N PHE A 16 4.33 -32.57 -5.31
CA PHE A 16 3.79 -32.45 -6.67
C PHE A 16 2.34 -31.95 -6.68
N SER A 17 1.51 -32.48 -5.77
CA SER A 17 0.13 -31.99 -5.59
C SER A 17 0.11 -30.52 -5.13
N TYR A 18 1.01 -30.12 -4.24
CA TYR A 18 1.12 -28.74 -3.78
C TYR A 18 1.48 -27.79 -4.93
N VAL A 19 2.43 -28.18 -5.79
CA VAL A 19 2.82 -27.38 -6.96
C VAL A 19 1.70 -27.31 -8.00
N LEU A 20 0.95 -28.38 -8.22
CA LEU A 20 -0.16 -28.41 -9.19
C LEU A 20 -1.38 -27.58 -8.78
N THR A 21 -1.51 -27.26 -7.48
CA THR A 21 -2.66 -26.50 -6.94
C THR A 21 -2.28 -25.08 -6.55
N ASP A 22 -1.03 -24.68 -6.78
CA ASP A 22 -0.57 -23.33 -6.46
C ASP A 22 -1.07 -22.32 -7.49
N ASP A 23 -1.71 -21.28 -6.97
CA ASP A 23 -2.30 -20.16 -7.70
C ASP A 23 -1.38 -18.94 -7.77
N SER A 24 -0.06 -19.12 -7.60
CA SER A 24 0.88 -18.01 -7.72
C SER A 24 1.01 -17.51 -9.17
N SER A 25 1.06 -16.20 -9.33
CA SER A 25 1.30 -15.54 -10.62
C SER A 25 2.80 -15.40 -10.94
N PRO A 26 3.19 -15.33 -12.23
CA PRO A 26 4.57 -15.10 -12.65
C PRO A 26 5.13 -13.73 -12.23
N THR A 27 4.29 -12.69 -12.26
CA THR A 27 4.66 -11.32 -11.87
C THR A 27 3.82 -10.80 -10.70
N ALA A 28 4.34 -9.76 -10.04
CA ALA A 28 3.67 -9.11 -8.93
C ALA A 28 2.35 -8.44 -9.36
N LEU A 29 2.36 -7.79 -10.53
CA LEU A 29 1.18 -7.13 -11.09
C LEU A 29 0.10 -8.15 -11.49
N GLU A 30 0.47 -9.24 -12.16
CA GLU A 30 -0.48 -10.31 -12.52
C GLU A 30 -1.13 -10.96 -11.27
N ALA A 31 -0.44 -10.99 -10.13
CA ALA A 31 -1.02 -11.45 -8.87
C ALA A 31 -2.12 -10.53 -8.35
N ILE A 32 -2.03 -9.22 -8.63
CA ILE A 32 -3.05 -8.23 -8.30
C ILE A 32 -4.19 -8.32 -9.32
N GLU A 33 -3.86 -8.40 -10.61
CA GLU A 33 -4.84 -8.54 -11.71
C GLU A 33 -5.73 -9.77 -11.52
N SER A 34 -5.21 -10.89 -11.02
CA SER A 34 -6.04 -12.09 -10.78
C SER A 34 -7.09 -11.89 -9.68
N MET A 35 -6.97 -10.87 -8.84
CA MET A 35 -7.87 -10.58 -7.71
C MET A 35 -8.82 -9.40 -7.96
N ARG A 36 -8.67 -8.70 -9.08
CA ARG A 36 -9.41 -7.48 -9.40
C ARG A 36 -10.09 -7.65 -10.76
N GLU A 37 -11.35 -7.24 -10.85
CA GLU A 37 -12.08 -7.27 -12.14
C GLU A 37 -11.57 -6.20 -13.11
N GLU A 38 -11.05 -5.10 -12.58
CA GLU A 38 -10.53 -3.96 -13.31
C GLU A 38 -9.23 -3.51 -12.62
N ILE A 39 -8.17 -3.30 -13.41
CA ILE A 39 -6.92 -2.76 -12.90
C ILE A 39 -6.71 -1.33 -13.40
N GLY A 40 -6.28 -0.46 -12.48
CA GLY A 40 -5.88 0.90 -12.80
C GLY A 40 -4.53 1.00 -13.50
N THR A 41 -4.18 2.20 -13.95
CA THR A 41 -2.84 2.51 -14.45
C THR A 41 -1.87 2.65 -13.27
N VAL A 42 -0.67 2.08 -13.38
CA VAL A 42 0.37 2.19 -12.34
C VAL A 42 0.81 3.65 -12.20
N PHE A 43 0.59 4.22 -11.02
CA PHE A 43 1.11 5.53 -10.60
C PHE A 43 2.52 5.38 -10.03
N HIS A 44 2.71 4.40 -9.15
CA HIS A 44 3.99 4.16 -8.48
C HIS A 44 4.15 2.69 -8.08
N GLU A 45 5.40 2.22 -8.10
CA GLU A 45 5.81 0.91 -7.63
C GLU A 45 6.90 1.07 -6.58
N ALA A 46 6.69 0.49 -5.40
CA ALA A 46 7.65 0.48 -4.31
C ALA A 46 8.04 -0.97 -3.97
N SER A 47 9.33 -1.28 -4.08
CA SER A 47 9.88 -2.56 -3.62
C SER A 47 9.97 -2.58 -2.09
N THR A 48 9.54 -3.68 -1.50
CA THR A 48 9.61 -3.94 -0.05
C THR A 48 10.44 -5.19 0.20
N ASP A 49 10.78 -5.49 1.45
CA ASP A 49 11.50 -6.70 1.81
C ASP A 49 10.66 -7.98 1.62
N LYS A 50 9.33 -7.87 1.49
CA LYS A 50 8.39 -9.00 1.36
C LYS A 50 7.73 -9.13 -0.02
N GLY A 51 7.87 -8.13 -0.87
CA GLY A 51 7.18 -8.08 -2.16
C GLY A 51 7.10 -6.69 -2.73
N THR A 52 6.07 -6.41 -3.50
CA THR A 52 5.93 -5.14 -4.23
C THR A 52 4.61 -4.48 -3.87
N LEU A 53 4.68 -3.20 -3.51
CA LEU A 53 3.53 -2.33 -3.30
C LEU A 53 3.30 -1.51 -4.58
N PHE A 54 2.08 -1.53 -5.08
CA PHE A 54 1.64 -0.74 -6.22
C PHE A 54 0.62 0.29 -5.78
N PHE A 55 0.73 1.49 -6.34
CA PHE A 55 -0.33 2.47 -6.34
C PHE A 55 -0.89 2.53 -7.76
N LEU A 56 -2.17 2.20 -7.90
CA LEU A 56 -2.89 2.09 -9.17
C LEU A 56 -4.00 3.13 -9.20
N VAL A 57 -4.17 3.82 -10.33
CA VAL A 57 -5.23 4.81 -10.52
C VAL A 57 -6.26 4.25 -11.48
N ARG A 58 -7.50 4.09 -11.03
CA ARG A 58 -8.59 3.56 -11.86
C ARG A 58 -9.12 4.62 -12.83
N GLU A 59 -9.88 4.17 -13.84
CA GLU A 59 -10.53 5.07 -14.80
C GLU A 59 -11.33 6.15 -14.07
N ASP A 60 -11.27 7.40 -14.58
CA ASP A 60 -11.72 8.68 -13.97
C ASP A 60 -10.72 9.42 -13.05
N SER A 61 -9.61 8.79 -12.66
CA SER A 61 -8.59 9.39 -11.77
C SER A 61 -9.13 9.82 -10.39
N GLN A 62 -10.24 9.24 -9.93
CA GLN A 62 -10.83 9.52 -8.62
C GLN A 62 -10.64 8.37 -7.63
N ILE A 63 -10.11 7.22 -8.05
CA ILE A 63 -9.82 6.11 -7.14
C ILE A 63 -8.35 5.72 -7.27
N ILE A 64 -7.67 5.69 -6.12
CA ILE A 64 -6.33 5.14 -5.98
C ILE A 64 -6.40 3.85 -5.17
N ASP A 65 -5.90 2.76 -5.73
CA ASP A 65 -5.71 1.50 -5.02
C ASP A 65 -4.24 1.38 -4.58
N ALA A 66 -4.03 1.05 -3.31
CA ALA A 66 -2.74 0.62 -2.81
C ALA A 66 -2.78 -0.90 -2.63
N GLU A 67 -2.05 -1.62 -3.48
CA GLU A 67 -2.12 -3.07 -3.62
C GLU A 67 -0.75 -3.71 -3.36
N PHE A 68 -0.69 -4.70 -2.49
CA PHE A 68 0.54 -5.41 -2.16
C PHE A 68 0.54 -6.83 -2.73
N ALA A 69 1.54 -7.14 -3.54
CA ALA A 69 1.83 -8.48 -4.01
C ALA A 69 3.02 -9.07 -3.23
N LYS A 70 2.79 -10.19 -2.55
CA LYS A 70 3.79 -10.90 -1.77
C LYS A 70 4.61 -11.84 -2.66
N LYS A 71 5.92 -11.84 -2.46
CA LYS A 71 6.80 -12.84 -3.10
C LYS A 71 6.72 -14.18 -2.37
N THR A 72 6.51 -15.26 -3.12
CA THR A 72 6.56 -16.64 -2.61
C THR A 72 7.70 -17.42 -3.27
N ILE A 73 7.93 -18.66 -2.82
CA ILE A 73 8.90 -19.57 -3.44
C ILE A 73 8.47 -19.97 -4.86
N LEU A 74 7.15 -20.02 -5.12
CA LEU A 74 6.58 -20.49 -6.38
C LEU A 74 6.21 -19.36 -7.36
N GLY A 75 6.14 -18.11 -6.88
CA GLY A 75 5.79 -16.96 -7.72
C GLY A 75 5.41 -15.74 -6.89
N TRP A 76 4.27 -15.15 -7.21
CA TRP A 76 3.68 -14.01 -6.52
C TRP A 76 2.23 -14.29 -6.15
N LYS A 77 1.79 -13.79 -5.00
CA LYS A 77 0.38 -13.85 -4.59
C LYS A 77 -0.08 -12.48 -4.15
N TRP A 78 -1.35 -12.16 -4.38
CA TRP A 78 -1.95 -10.99 -3.75
C TRP A 78 -1.88 -11.15 -2.23
N GLY A 79 -1.37 -10.12 -1.56
CA GLY A 79 -1.23 -10.11 -0.12
C GLY A 79 -2.41 -9.41 0.53
N ASN A 80 -2.56 -8.12 0.25
CA ASN A 80 -3.62 -7.27 0.78
C ASN A 80 -3.65 -5.95 -0.01
N GLY A 81 -4.69 -5.14 0.17
CA GLY A 81 -4.76 -3.81 -0.41
C GLY A 81 -5.96 -3.01 0.09
N GLY A 82 -6.09 -1.79 -0.41
CA GLY A 82 -7.21 -0.92 -0.10
C GLY A 82 -7.33 0.22 -1.10
N SER A 83 -8.56 0.70 -1.28
CA SER A 83 -8.90 1.78 -2.20
C SER A 83 -9.16 3.08 -1.46
N HIS A 84 -8.88 4.20 -2.11
CA HIS A 84 -9.18 5.54 -1.61
C HIS A 84 -9.83 6.37 -2.71
N THR A 85 -10.98 6.97 -2.42
CA THR A 85 -11.62 7.92 -3.33
C THR A 85 -11.05 9.31 -3.07
N ILE A 86 -10.49 9.93 -4.11
CA ILE A 86 -9.90 11.26 -4.06
C ILE A 86 -10.82 12.29 -4.73
N PRO A 87 -10.75 13.56 -4.31
CA PRO A 87 -11.53 14.64 -4.93
C PRO A 87 -11.23 14.77 -6.43
N ALA A 88 -12.27 15.07 -7.22
CA ALA A 88 -12.09 15.38 -8.63
C ALA A 88 -11.29 16.68 -8.81
N VAL A 89 -10.30 16.64 -9.71
CA VAL A 89 -9.42 17.78 -10.01
C VAL A 89 -10.20 19.03 -10.47
N SER A 90 -11.36 18.84 -11.09
CA SER A 90 -12.23 19.91 -11.59
C SER A 90 -13.15 20.56 -10.54
N GLU A 91 -13.23 20.03 -9.32
CA GLU A 91 -14.18 20.47 -8.28
C GLU A 91 -13.53 21.27 -7.14
N VAL A 92 -12.39 21.92 -7.38
CA VAL A 92 -11.65 22.65 -6.35
C VAL A 92 -12.01 24.15 -6.31
N PRO A 93 -12.93 24.62 -5.46
CA PRO A 93 -12.57 25.64 -4.49
C PRO A 93 -11.75 24.95 -3.38
N LEU A 94 -10.62 25.54 -3.00
CA LEU A 94 -9.66 25.04 -1.98
C LEU A 94 -10.35 24.13 -0.94
N PRO A 95 -10.09 22.81 -0.95
CA PRO A 95 -10.63 21.93 0.08
C PRO A 95 -10.22 22.45 1.46
N ASP A 96 -11.08 22.24 2.47
CA ASP A 96 -10.76 22.53 3.88
C ASP A 96 -9.51 21.78 4.39
N SER A 97 -8.94 20.89 3.59
CA SER A 97 -7.80 20.03 3.87
C SER A 97 -6.75 20.12 2.76
N ALA A 98 -5.46 20.16 3.14
CA ALA A 98 -4.35 20.26 2.20
C ALA A 98 -3.97 18.91 1.55
N PHE A 99 -4.50 17.80 2.03
CA PHE A 99 -4.22 16.45 1.55
C PHE A 99 -5.37 15.49 1.87
N SER A 100 -5.57 14.44 1.08
CA SER A 100 -6.49 13.35 1.45
C SER A 100 -5.74 12.22 2.15
N THR A 101 -6.45 11.41 2.93
CA THR A 101 -5.83 10.31 3.70
C THR A 101 -6.74 9.08 3.77
N GLN A 102 -6.17 7.91 3.52
CA GLN A 102 -6.73 6.59 3.78
C GLN A 102 -5.77 5.77 4.63
N TYR A 103 -6.32 5.04 5.59
CA TYR A 103 -5.58 4.05 6.38
C TYR A 103 -5.85 2.65 5.84
N ILE A 104 -4.78 1.87 5.65
CA ILE A 104 -4.87 0.44 5.39
C ILE A 104 -4.34 -0.28 6.62
N ALA A 105 -5.24 -1.01 7.27
CA ALA A 105 -4.90 -1.84 8.41
C ALA A 105 -4.05 -3.03 7.99
N ASN A 106 -3.29 -3.53 8.94
CA ASN A 106 -2.57 -4.78 8.74
C ASN A 106 -3.53 -5.97 8.68
N GLY A 107 -3.19 -6.98 7.87
CA GLY A 107 -3.97 -8.21 7.78
C GLY A 107 -3.96 -8.95 9.13
N LYS A 108 -5.12 -9.41 9.60
CA LYS A 108 -5.27 -10.10 10.90
C LYS A 108 -4.49 -11.42 10.98
N GLU A 109 -4.34 -12.11 9.85
CA GLU A 109 -3.76 -13.45 9.82
C GLU A 109 -2.24 -13.44 9.83
N ASN A 110 -1.59 -12.42 9.25
CA ASN A 110 -0.13 -12.41 9.16
C ASN A 110 0.44 -10.98 9.10
N PRO A 111 0.49 -10.27 10.24
CA PRO A 111 0.82 -8.85 10.28
C PRO A 111 2.30 -8.51 9.96
N PHE A 112 3.16 -9.49 9.75
CA PHE A 112 4.58 -9.26 9.46
C PHE A 112 4.97 -9.54 8.02
N ASP A 113 3.99 -9.98 7.21
CA ASP A 113 4.20 -10.42 5.82
C ASP A 113 3.74 -9.37 4.80
N SER A 114 3.53 -8.13 5.24
CA SER A 114 2.97 -7.03 4.44
C SER A 114 3.58 -5.69 4.85
N PRO A 115 3.66 -4.70 3.92
CA PRO A 115 4.03 -3.32 4.23
C PRO A 115 2.97 -2.55 5.05
N PHE A 116 1.81 -3.16 5.31
CA PHE A 116 0.77 -2.57 6.15
C PHE A 116 1.08 -2.76 7.64
N PRO A 117 0.61 -1.87 8.54
CA PRO A 117 -0.32 -0.77 8.29
C PRO A 117 0.35 0.41 7.56
N MET A 118 -0.46 1.17 6.83
CA MET A 118 0.02 2.32 6.03
C MET A 118 -1.03 3.42 5.97
N LEU A 119 -0.57 4.67 5.89
CA LEU A 119 -1.39 5.80 5.46
C LEU A 119 -1.00 6.20 4.03
N PHE A 120 -1.97 6.56 3.20
CA PHE A 120 -1.71 7.09 1.87
C PHE A 120 -2.81 8.03 1.42
N GLY A 121 -2.54 8.84 0.39
CA GLY A 121 -3.53 9.69 -0.23
C GLY A 121 -2.88 10.63 -1.24
N VAL A 122 -3.54 11.75 -1.54
CA VAL A 122 -3.01 12.75 -2.48
C VAL A 122 -2.84 14.10 -1.83
N ILE A 123 -1.86 14.86 -2.32
CA ILE A 123 -1.68 16.26 -1.96
C ILE A 123 -2.66 17.10 -2.78
N LEU A 124 -3.45 17.93 -2.10
CA LEU A 124 -4.48 18.79 -2.69
C LEU A 124 -4.02 20.26 -2.77
N ASP A 125 -3.17 20.69 -1.84
CA ASP A 125 -2.57 22.02 -1.85
C ASP A 125 -1.17 21.97 -2.50
N PRO A 126 -0.93 22.71 -3.60
CA PRO A 126 0.37 22.73 -4.27
C PRO A 126 1.51 23.28 -3.40
N GLU A 127 1.22 24.06 -2.36
CA GLU A 127 2.23 24.62 -1.47
C GLU A 127 2.80 23.58 -0.50
N VAL A 128 2.13 22.44 -0.29
CA VAL A 128 2.64 21.36 0.56
C VAL A 128 3.87 20.73 -0.08
N ASP A 129 4.98 20.74 0.65
CA ASP A 129 6.26 20.16 0.24
C ASP A 129 6.60 18.88 1.02
N SER A 130 6.09 18.75 2.25
CA SER A 130 6.32 17.56 3.06
C SER A 130 5.17 17.28 4.04
N LEU A 131 5.02 16.01 4.42
CA LEU A 131 4.07 15.56 5.46
C LEU A 131 4.80 14.80 6.56
N MET A 132 4.54 15.15 7.82
CA MET A 132 5.03 14.42 8.99
C MET A 132 3.89 13.71 9.69
N VAL A 133 4.04 12.41 9.89
CA VAL A 133 3.08 11.54 10.59
C VAL A 133 3.60 11.25 11.98
N VAL A 134 2.81 11.56 13.02
CA VAL A 134 3.18 11.35 14.42
C VAL A 134 2.23 10.36 15.06
N SER A 135 2.79 9.30 15.65
CA SER A 135 2.03 8.31 16.42
C SER A 135 1.51 8.92 17.72
N GLU A 136 0.19 8.88 17.94
CA GLU A 136 -0.41 9.34 19.20
C GLU A 136 -0.05 8.42 20.37
N LYS A 137 0.23 7.15 20.09
CA LYS A 137 0.60 6.15 21.10
C LYS A 137 2.04 6.31 21.59
N THR A 138 2.96 6.64 20.69
CA THR A 138 4.41 6.61 20.98
C THR A 138 5.12 7.95 20.87
N GLY A 139 4.46 8.97 20.29
CA GLY A 139 5.03 10.29 19.99
C GLY A 139 6.11 10.27 18.91
N LYS A 140 6.35 9.13 18.25
CA LYS A 140 7.37 9.02 17.20
C LYS A 140 6.87 9.58 15.90
N ALA A 141 7.71 10.40 15.27
CA ALA A 141 7.47 10.97 13.95
C ALA A 141 8.02 10.06 12.83
N LEU A 142 7.35 10.10 11.69
CA LEU A 142 7.72 9.48 10.42
C LEU A 142 7.54 10.53 9.32
N GLN A 143 8.55 10.68 8.48
CA GLN A 143 8.43 11.48 7.27
C GLN A 143 7.68 10.66 6.22
N ALA A 144 6.60 11.20 5.65
CA ALA A 144 5.93 10.56 4.54
C ALA A 144 6.73 10.76 3.24
N GLU A 145 6.59 9.79 2.33
CA GLU A 145 7.08 9.90 0.97
C GLU A 145 6.03 10.61 0.11
N ILE A 146 6.48 11.55 -0.73
CA ILE A 146 5.64 12.22 -1.72
C ILE A 146 6.19 11.87 -3.09
N ILE A 147 5.33 11.32 -3.94
CA ILE A 147 5.65 10.90 -5.30
C ILE A 147 4.88 11.78 -6.27
N ASP A 148 5.65 12.46 -7.10
CA ASP A 148 5.14 13.21 -8.24
C ASP A 148 5.44 12.43 -9.52
N ASN A 149 4.47 12.34 -10.41
CA ASN A 149 4.69 11.87 -11.76
C ASN A 149 3.93 12.79 -12.71
N GLU A 150 4.47 13.00 -13.90
CA GLU A 150 3.84 13.88 -14.90
C GLU A 150 2.59 13.26 -15.55
N LEU A 151 2.24 12.01 -15.19
CA LEU A 151 1.14 11.27 -15.79
C LEU A 151 -0.21 11.62 -15.19
N PHE A 152 -0.23 12.00 -13.91
CA PHE A 152 -1.45 12.29 -13.17
C PHE A 152 -1.42 13.71 -12.61
N PRO A 153 -2.58 14.38 -12.50
CA PRO A 153 -2.67 15.78 -12.08
C PRO A 153 -2.56 15.98 -10.56
N PHE A 154 -1.99 15.03 -9.84
CA PHE A 154 -1.87 15.06 -8.38
C PHE A 154 -0.58 14.37 -7.93
N ARG A 155 -0.11 14.74 -6.74
CA ARG A 155 1.01 14.09 -6.08
C ARG A 155 0.48 13.07 -5.08
N LEU A 156 0.95 11.83 -5.18
CA LEU A 156 0.66 10.78 -4.22
C LEU A 156 1.53 11.01 -2.97
N TRP A 157 1.01 10.69 -1.79
CA TRP A 157 1.84 10.53 -0.60
C TRP A 157 1.52 9.23 0.12
N TYR A 158 2.50 8.66 0.82
CA TYR A 158 2.29 7.51 1.68
C TYR A 158 3.32 7.40 2.82
N ALA A 159 2.96 6.68 3.88
CA ALA A 159 3.82 6.39 5.01
C ALA A 159 3.53 4.98 5.56
N GLN A 160 4.53 4.10 5.49
CA GLN A 160 4.47 2.78 6.12
C GLN A 160 4.62 2.90 7.64
N LEU A 161 3.69 2.31 8.39
CA LEU A 161 3.55 2.52 9.82
C LEU A 161 4.03 1.28 10.59
N PRO A 162 4.97 1.41 11.54
CA PRO A 162 5.32 0.30 12.41
C PRO A 162 4.14 -0.08 13.30
N VAL A 163 3.70 -1.35 13.29
CA VAL A 163 2.57 -1.87 14.11
C VAL A 163 2.61 -1.43 15.58
N LYS A 164 3.82 -1.33 16.16
CA LYS A 164 4.02 -0.88 17.55
C LYS A 164 3.51 0.54 17.83
N GLN A 165 3.37 1.38 16.81
CA GLN A 165 2.93 2.78 16.88
C GLN A 165 1.41 2.94 17.01
N GLY A 166 0.63 1.85 16.95
CA GLY A 166 -0.84 1.92 17.07
C GLY A 166 -1.51 2.37 15.78
N GLU A 167 -2.75 2.83 15.89
CA GLU A 167 -3.62 3.13 14.74
C GLU A 167 -4.12 4.59 14.72
N MET A 168 -3.73 5.39 15.72
CA MET A 168 -4.06 6.82 15.81
C MET A 168 -2.84 7.67 15.50
N PHE A 169 -2.98 8.60 14.56
CA PHE A 169 -1.88 9.43 14.06
C PHE A 169 -2.31 10.88 13.86
N SER A 170 -1.39 11.80 14.10
CA SER A 170 -1.53 13.20 13.68
C SER A 170 -0.64 13.44 12.47
N ILE A 171 -1.15 14.13 11.45
CA ILE A 171 -0.46 14.43 10.21
C ILE A 171 -0.32 15.94 10.11
N THR A 172 0.90 16.42 9.90
CA THR A 172 1.17 17.85 9.71
C THR A 172 1.80 18.06 8.35
N ALA A 173 1.22 18.97 7.57
CA ALA A 173 1.74 19.40 6.29
C ALA A 173 2.59 20.66 6.45
N PHE A 174 3.72 20.68 5.74
CA PHE A 174 4.64 21.79 5.73
C PHE A 174 4.83 22.31 4.30
N GLY A 175 4.94 23.63 4.20
CA GLY A 175 5.33 24.31 2.97
C GLY A 175 6.84 24.32 2.78
N LYS A 176 7.29 25.00 1.72
CA LYS A 176 8.71 25.03 1.32
C LYS A 176 9.61 25.75 2.32
N ASP A 177 9.08 26.70 3.09
CA ASP A 177 9.85 27.44 4.09
C ASP A 177 9.82 26.74 5.47
N GLY A 178 9.21 25.55 5.55
CA GLY A 178 9.04 24.76 6.78
C GLY A 178 7.91 25.26 7.68
N GLU A 179 7.11 26.20 7.20
CA GLU A 179 5.89 26.68 7.82
C GLU A 179 4.79 25.61 7.78
N THR A 180 3.99 25.54 8.84
CA THR A 180 2.85 24.62 8.88
C THR A 180 1.73 25.15 7.97
N VAL A 181 1.35 24.35 6.98
CA VAL A 181 0.20 24.61 6.11
C VAL A 181 -1.09 24.17 6.82
N VAL A 182 -1.13 22.92 7.30
CA VAL A 182 -2.26 22.37 8.06
C VAL A 182 -1.79 21.25 9.00
N SER A 183 -2.55 20.99 10.08
CA SER A 183 -2.35 19.85 10.97
C SER A 183 -3.69 19.17 11.23
N GLU A 184 -3.77 17.88 10.94
CA GLU A 184 -4.99 17.08 11.02
C GLU A 184 -4.76 15.83 11.87
N LYS A 185 -5.79 15.43 12.63
CA LYS A 185 -5.75 14.21 13.42
C LYS A 185 -6.52 13.11 12.69
N GLN A 186 -5.85 12.01 12.39
CA GLN A 186 -6.42 10.85 11.74
C GLN A 186 -6.69 9.73 12.75
N ILE A 187 -7.91 9.20 12.72
CA ILE A 187 -8.35 8.08 13.55
C ILE A 187 -8.80 6.96 12.60
N SER A 188 -8.16 5.79 12.69
CA SER A 188 -8.54 4.60 11.92
C SER A 188 -9.83 3.97 12.43
#